data_AF-A0A3D4XB87-F1
#
_entry.id   AF-A0A3D4XB87-F1
#
_cell.length_a   1.000
_cell.length_b   1.000
_cell.length_c   1.000
_cell.angle_alpha   90.00
_cell.angle_beta   90.00
_cell.angle_gamma   90.00
#
_symmetry.space_group_name_H-M   'P 1'
#
loop_
_entity.id
_entity.type
_entity.pdbx_description
1 polymer ?
#
loop_
_entity_poly.entity_id
_entity_poly.type
_entity_poly.pdbx_seq_one_letter_code
_entity_poly.pdbx_strand_id
1 'polypeptide(L)'
;MIKVFNGDAFGIQEEEYDRNILLQFFLKGHRNDFILVYRGEKLVKVLSYFDILFNREVPEKFLYAEPDVFTQARELFFSYGEDEQRWERAVAVCDNSGEVECILYYLQNLTSENAPVSDFASYSYSENLDFELLSRYDTWIFEEYEEYTDFICEVLERRFPQAEKIFLDDNIDLFRVTRFRYTKASPEIYRENAVRVSSGRDRYFMGIKPAADTYISLELMTSLFWKNQVCYGDLHPDKKFMLIRFPLHSSGLGDVITFSIDKIAMLEYRHLDYIPVIDLSIPNDGNQFSGGKAENVWEYFFEPLNEYTGEEVRQSKNVLLCDGKIDAFNPYIMEQYYDPEHMRQTCRRHLRLNPAMQAEVQKLRQRYFPEGNYRILGVIARGTDYRYAGFDIPLPMEDEEFIGQVRQKMAEWDCPYLFLATEDADILDRFLLAGFGDRLIYIEQERYRYTDPQKKGLSVAKMKKAGHTYRDEIPYLSVLYLLSECTSLISNCKCGAFNVADFINGDRYEHRCCCGDTGTQWANKS
;
A
#
# COMPACT_ATOMS: atom_id res chain seq x y z
N MET A 1 2.05 15.10 -6.73
CA MET A 1 3.35 15.67 -6.33
C MET A 1 3.99 16.42 -7.49
N ILE A 2 4.48 17.65 -7.27
CA ILE A 2 5.20 18.43 -8.28
C ILE A 2 6.70 18.21 -8.13
N LYS A 3 7.36 17.86 -9.24
CA LYS A 3 8.80 17.58 -9.30
C LYS A 3 9.54 18.70 -10.02
N VAL A 4 10.84 18.80 -9.74
CA VAL A 4 11.75 19.75 -10.38
C VAL A 4 12.54 19.02 -11.47
N PHE A 5 12.57 19.60 -12.67
CA PHE A 5 13.44 19.19 -13.76
C PHE A 5 14.47 20.30 -14.01
N ASN A 6 15.74 19.96 -13.85
CA ASN A 6 16.91 20.80 -14.06
C ASN A 6 17.88 20.17 -15.08
N GLY A 7 17.33 19.42 -16.04
CA GLY A 7 18.07 18.84 -17.14
C GLY A 7 18.03 19.74 -18.39
N ASP A 8 18.70 19.29 -19.44
CA ASP A 8 18.63 19.96 -20.74
C ASP A 8 17.20 19.87 -21.32
N ALA A 9 16.67 21.01 -21.76
CA ALA A 9 15.40 21.11 -22.47
C ALA A 9 15.63 21.63 -23.90
N PHE A 10 14.71 21.31 -24.81
CA PHE A 10 14.86 21.65 -26.22
C PHE A 10 14.05 22.89 -26.57
N GLY A 11 14.68 23.93 -27.10
CA GLY A 11 14.00 25.12 -27.58
C GLY A 11 13.54 24.99 -29.03
N ILE A 12 12.31 25.42 -29.32
CA ILE A 12 11.81 25.62 -30.70
C ILE A 12 11.14 26.99 -30.83
N GLN A 13 11.11 27.54 -32.04
CA GLN A 13 10.23 28.68 -32.32
C GLN A 13 8.79 28.19 -32.52
N GLU A 14 7.81 29.01 -32.14
CA GLU A 14 6.38 28.67 -32.24
C GLU A 14 5.96 28.35 -33.68
N GLU A 15 6.58 29.01 -34.66
CA GLU A 15 6.38 28.75 -36.09
C GLU A 15 6.93 27.41 -36.58
N GLU A 16 7.85 26.79 -35.81
CA GLU A 16 8.41 25.46 -36.07
C GLU A 16 7.57 24.35 -35.42
N TYR A 17 6.53 24.69 -34.66
CA TYR A 17 5.67 23.71 -34.01
C TYR A 17 4.94 22.83 -35.04
N ASP A 18 5.35 21.57 -35.10
CA ASP A 18 4.63 20.51 -35.81
C ASP A 18 4.46 19.30 -34.88
N ARG A 19 3.20 18.96 -34.61
CA ARG A 19 2.84 17.88 -33.69
C ARG A 19 3.43 16.53 -34.11
N ASN A 20 3.45 16.21 -35.40
CA ASN A 20 3.94 14.91 -35.88
C ASN A 20 5.47 14.83 -35.73
N ILE A 21 6.19 15.91 -36.03
CA ILE A 21 7.64 16.00 -35.83
C ILE A 21 7.98 15.83 -34.35
N LEU A 22 7.30 16.58 -33.46
CA LEU A 22 7.53 16.48 -32.03
C LEU A 22 7.16 15.10 -31.47
N LEU A 23 6.07 14.49 -31.93
CA LEU A 23 5.72 13.13 -31.52
C LEU A 23 6.80 12.13 -31.92
N GLN A 24 7.36 12.25 -33.13
CA GLN A 24 8.47 11.41 -33.57
C GLN A 24 9.75 11.67 -32.77
N PHE A 25 10.03 12.92 -32.40
CA PHE A 25 11.14 13.28 -31.51
C PHE A 25 11.00 12.54 -30.17
N PHE A 26 9.85 12.66 -29.51
CA PHE A 26 9.60 11.96 -28.23
C PHE A 26 9.69 10.44 -28.35
N LEU A 27 9.12 9.86 -29.42
CA LEU A 27 9.16 8.41 -29.65
C LEU A 27 10.57 7.87 -29.96
N LYS A 28 11.55 8.73 -30.27
CA LYS A 28 12.96 8.37 -30.53
C LYS A 28 13.86 8.39 -29.29
N GLY A 29 13.27 8.36 -28.09
CA GLY A 29 14.01 8.22 -26.83
C GLY A 29 13.97 9.44 -25.93
N HIS A 30 13.27 10.51 -26.34
CA HIS A 30 13.18 11.77 -25.61
C HIS A 30 11.94 11.87 -24.71
N ARG A 31 11.31 10.76 -24.33
CA ARG A 31 10.01 10.74 -23.64
C ARG A 31 9.96 11.53 -22.33
N ASN A 32 11.10 11.69 -21.66
CA ASN A 32 11.23 12.37 -20.38
C ASN A 32 11.78 13.80 -20.53
N ASP A 33 12.02 14.26 -21.76
CA ASP A 33 12.51 15.61 -22.04
C ASP A 33 11.35 16.59 -22.18
N PHE A 34 11.66 17.88 -22.16
CA PHE A 34 10.68 18.95 -22.34
C PHE A 34 11.05 19.85 -23.52
N ILE A 35 10.03 20.38 -24.19
CA ILE A 35 10.18 21.38 -25.26
C ILE A 35 9.79 22.76 -24.73
N LEU A 36 10.71 23.71 -24.79
CA LEU A 36 10.47 25.12 -24.55
C LEU A 36 10.05 25.79 -25.86
N VAL A 37 8.87 26.38 -25.91
CA VAL A 37 8.34 27.06 -27.11
C VAL A 37 8.52 28.55 -26.97
N TYR A 38 9.19 29.17 -27.95
CA TYR A 38 9.50 30.59 -27.97
C TYR A 38 8.76 31.32 -29.09
N ARG A 39 8.43 32.59 -28.84
CA ARG A 39 7.98 33.54 -29.85
C ARG A 39 8.99 34.68 -29.89
N GLY A 40 9.97 34.57 -30.78
CA GLY A 40 11.17 35.39 -30.74
C GLY A 40 12.02 35.01 -29.51
N GLU A 41 12.32 35.98 -28.65
CA GLU A 41 13.05 35.77 -27.39
C GLU A 41 12.13 35.42 -26.22
N LYS A 42 10.81 35.55 -26.38
CA LYS A 42 9.86 35.35 -25.29
C LYS A 42 9.48 33.88 -25.17
N LEU A 43 9.72 33.27 -24.01
CA LEU A 43 9.14 31.98 -23.68
C LEU A 43 7.61 32.07 -23.64
N VAL A 44 6.96 31.12 -24.30
CA VAL A 44 5.50 31.04 -24.39
C VAL A 44 4.96 29.94 -23.48
N LYS A 45 5.50 28.72 -23.59
CA LYS A 45 5.01 27.54 -22.88
C LYS A 45 6.04 26.40 -22.91
N VAL A 46 5.78 25.38 -22.09
CA VAL A 46 6.53 24.12 -22.05
C VAL A 46 5.62 22.99 -22.52
N LEU A 47 6.16 22.06 -23.31
CA LEU A 47 5.44 20.88 -23.77
C LEU A 47 6.14 19.61 -23.30
N SER A 48 5.36 18.69 -22.74
CA SER A 48 5.77 17.31 -22.43
C SER A 48 5.44 16.35 -23.57
N TYR A 49 5.96 15.13 -23.50
CA TYR A 49 5.54 14.03 -24.37
C TYR A 49 4.01 13.83 -24.37
N PHE A 50 3.40 13.86 -23.18
CA PHE A 50 1.98 13.58 -23.02
C PHE A 50 1.09 14.69 -23.57
N ASP A 51 1.54 15.95 -23.55
CA ASP A 51 0.82 17.05 -24.18
C ASP A 51 0.71 16.83 -25.70
N ILE A 52 1.81 16.38 -26.33
CA ILE A 52 1.83 16.05 -27.76
C ILE A 52 1.01 14.79 -28.05
N LEU A 53 1.21 13.73 -27.26
CA LEU A 53 0.55 12.43 -27.44
C LEU A 53 -0.97 12.58 -27.42
N PHE A 54 -1.50 13.23 -26.38
CA PHE A 54 -2.94 13.44 -26.21
C PHE A 54 -3.48 14.69 -26.89
N ASN A 55 -2.62 15.44 -27.60
CA ASN A 55 -3.00 16.69 -28.27
C ASN A 55 -3.67 17.68 -27.30
N ARG A 56 -3.09 17.83 -26.11
CA ARG A 56 -3.63 18.68 -25.05
C ARG A 56 -3.44 20.15 -25.44
N GLU A 57 -4.43 20.97 -25.09
CA GLU A 57 -4.24 22.42 -25.13
C GLU A 57 -3.33 22.84 -23.96
N VAL A 58 -2.26 23.57 -24.29
CA VAL A 58 -1.27 24.07 -23.32
C VAL A 58 -1.28 25.59 -23.35
N PRO A 59 -1.66 26.25 -22.23
CA PRO A 59 -1.75 27.70 -22.18
C PRO A 59 -0.37 28.36 -22.24
N GLU A 60 -0.32 29.63 -22.67
CA GLU A 60 0.88 30.45 -22.61
C GLU A 60 1.16 30.87 -21.16
N LYS A 61 1.85 30.02 -20.40
CA LYS A 61 2.08 30.22 -18.98
C LYS A 61 3.48 29.76 -18.57
N PHE A 62 4.11 30.58 -17.74
CA PHE A 62 5.30 30.29 -16.96
C PHE A 62 5.12 30.92 -15.58
N LEU A 63 5.97 30.54 -14.63
CA LEU A 63 6.00 31.04 -13.26
C LEU A 63 7.33 31.74 -13.01
N TYR A 64 7.40 32.52 -11.92
CA TYR A 64 8.67 33.09 -11.45
C TYR A 64 9.19 32.31 -10.26
N ALA A 65 10.51 32.31 -10.07
CA ALA A 65 11.20 31.68 -8.94
C ALA A 65 10.94 32.42 -7.61
N GLU A 66 9.68 32.38 -7.15
CA GLU A 66 9.20 32.99 -5.92
C GLU A 66 9.04 31.94 -4.79
N PRO A 67 9.05 32.35 -3.50
CA PRO A 67 8.94 31.43 -2.37
C PRO A 67 7.62 30.64 -2.29
N ASP A 68 6.63 30.90 -3.15
CA ASP A 68 5.35 30.19 -3.24
C ASP A 68 5.16 29.50 -4.61
N VAL A 69 6.22 29.36 -5.41
CA VAL A 69 6.16 28.80 -6.77
C VAL A 69 5.52 27.42 -6.84
N PHE A 70 5.75 26.53 -5.85
CA PHE A 70 5.07 25.23 -5.79
C PHE A 70 3.56 25.37 -5.55
N THR A 71 3.13 26.35 -4.75
CA THR A 71 1.71 26.66 -4.55
C THR A 71 1.09 27.15 -5.86
N GLN A 72 1.76 28.08 -6.56
CA GLN A 72 1.31 28.58 -7.85
C GLN A 72 1.24 27.47 -8.92
N ALA A 73 2.24 26.59 -8.97
CA ALA A 73 2.27 25.45 -9.87
C ALA A 73 1.16 24.44 -9.56
N ARG A 74 0.87 24.21 -8.28
CA ARG A 74 -0.23 23.35 -7.86
C ARG A 74 -1.58 23.91 -8.28
N GLU A 75 -1.84 25.18 -8.04
CA GLU A 75 -3.08 25.84 -8.48
C GLU A 75 -3.25 25.71 -10.01
N LEU A 76 -2.17 25.88 -10.77
CA LEU A 76 -2.19 25.67 -12.22
C LEU A 76 -2.53 24.22 -12.58
N PHE A 77 -1.84 23.22 -12.02
CA PHE A 77 -2.07 21.82 -12.38
C PHE A 77 -3.46 21.34 -11.92
N PHE A 78 -3.95 21.77 -10.77
CA PHE A 78 -5.30 21.41 -10.30
C PHE A 78 -6.42 22.23 -10.95
N SER A 79 -6.10 23.26 -11.76
CA SER A 79 -7.09 23.91 -12.62
C SER A 79 -7.61 23.00 -13.74
N TYR A 80 -6.86 21.94 -14.09
CA TYR A 80 -7.30 20.89 -15.01
C TYR A 80 -8.05 19.82 -14.21
N GLY A 81 -9.34 19.64 -14.48
CA GLY A 81 -10.24 18.81 -13.66
C GLY A 81 -9.95 17.31 -13.69
N GLU A 82 -9.43 16.79 -14.80
CA GLU A 82 -9.21 15.35 -15.03
C GLU A 82 -7.73 14.95 -14.84
N ASP A 83 -7.47 13.80 -14.21
CA ASP A 83 -6.10 13.27 -14.00
C ASP A 83 -5.31 13.15 -15.31
N GLU A 84 -5.95 12.66 -16.37
CA GLU A 84 -5.36 12.53 -17.71
C GLU A 84 -4.95 13.87 -18.32
N GLN A 85 -5.48 14.99 -17.83
CA GLN A 85 -5.09 16.34 -18.26
C GLN A 85 -3.97 16.92 -17.40
N ARG A 86 -3.74 16.38 -16.20
CA ARG A 86 -2.71 16.79 -15.24
C ARG A 86 -1.40 16.02 -15.39
N TRP A 87 -1.50 14.72 -15.64
CA TRP A 87 -0.35 13.81 -15.64
C TRP A 87 0.77 14.28 -16.58
N GLU A 88 1.96 14.47 -15.99
CA GLU A 88 3.18 14.95 -16.65
C GLU A 88 3.05 16.28 -17.37
N ARG A 89 2.02 17.07 -17.05
CA ARG A 89 1.96 18.46 -17.49
C ARG A 89 3.06 19.24 -16.79
N ALA A 90 3.65 20.19 -17.51
CA ALA A 90 4.79 20.97 -17.05
C ALA A 90 4.57 22.48 -17.20
N VAL A 91 5.35 23.24 -16.44
CA VAL A 91 5.42 24.70 -16.49
C VAL A 91 6.86 25.15 -16.22
N ALA A 92 7.36 26.11 -17.00
CA ALA A 92 8.68 26.68 -16.76
C ALA A 92 8.65 27.62 -15.55
N VAL A 93 9.76 27.66 -14.82
CA VAL A 93 10.05 28.66 -13.80
C VAL A 93 11.18 29.53 -14.32
N CYS A 94 10.91 30.83 -14.38
CA CYS A 94 11.85 31.84 -14.85
C CYS A 94 12.40 32.66 -13.70
N ASP A 95 13.60 33.19 -13.88
CA ASP A 95 14.12 34.24 -13.02
C ASP A 95 13.46 35.60 -13.33
N ASN A 96 13.86 36.64 -12.58
CA ASN A 96 13.34 38.00 -12.77
C ASN A 96 13.73 38.64 -14.12
N SER A 97 14.71 38.08 -14.83
CA SER A 97 15.12 38.52 -16.16
C SER A 97 14.35 37.82 -17.29
N GLY A 98 13.62 36.74 -16.97
CA GLY A 98 12.84 35.94 -17.92
C GLY A 98 13.58 34.72 -18.44
N GLU A 99 14.79 34.44 -17.93
CA GLU A 99 15.55 33.24 -18.25
C GLU A 99 14.97 32.02 -17.53
N VAL A 100 14.94 30.86 -18.18
CA VAL A 100 14.41 29.63 -17.59
C VAL A 100 15.43 29.03 -16.62
N GLU A 101 15.04 28.92 -15.36
CA GLU A 101 15.87 28.31 -14.30
C GLU A 101 15.57 26.81 -14.18
N CYS A 102 14.29 26.41 -14.25
CA CYS A 102 13.88 25.01 -14.20
C CYS A 102 12.48 24.78 -14.79
N ILE A 103 12.07 23.52 -14.84
CA ILE A 103 10.72 23.11 -15.23
C ILE A 103 10.09 22.36 -14.06
N LEU A 104 8.89 22.77 -13.67
CA LEU A 104 8.07 22.04 -12.72
C LEU A 104 7.10 21.15 -13.48
N TYR A 105 6.93 19.90 -13.04
CA TYR A 105 6.00 18.97 -13.68
C TYR A 105 5.21 18.15 -12.66
N TYR A 106 3.96 17.83 -13.01
CA TYR A 106 3.05 17.10 -12.13
C TYR A 106 3.19 15.59 -12.31
N LEU A 107 3.42 14.90 -11.19
CA LEU A 107 3.31 13.46 -11.08
C LEU A 107 2.16 13.10 -10.14
N GLN A 108 1.26 12.24 -10.61
CA GLN A 108 0.22 11.66 -9.75
C GLN A 108 0.86 10.77 -8.68
N ASN A 109 0.25 10.78 -7.49
CA ASN A 109 0.63 9.87 -6.41
C ASN A 109 0.02 8.50 -6.70
N LEU A 110 0.88 7.53 -7.01
CA LEU A 110 0.48 6.16 -7.38
C LEU A 110 1.16 5.15 -6.44
N THR A 111 0.49 4.02 -6.22
CA THR A 111 1.11 2.78 -5.69
C THR A 111 1.94 2.07 -6.77
N SER A 112 2.73 1.06 -6.40
CA SER A 112 3.48 0.23 -7.38
C SER A 112 2.58 -0.48 -8.41
N GLU A 113 1.29 -0.68 -8.09
CA GLU A 113 0.29 -1.22 -9.00
C GLU A 113 -0.41 -0.14 -9.87
N ASN A 114 0.11 1.09 -9.89
CA ASN A 114 -0.50 2.26 -10.54
C ASN A 114 -1.89 2.63 -10.02
N ALA A 115 -2.25 2.18 -8.80
CA ALA A 115 -3.49 2.64 -8.18
C ALA A 115 -3.27 4.06 -7.61
N PRO A 116 -4.14 5.04 -7.95
CA PRO A 116 -4.00 6.41 -7.47
C PRO A 116 -4.27 6.48 -5.97
N VAL A 117 -3.48 7.29 -5.25
CA VAL A 117 -3.69 7.63 -3.83
C VAL A 117 -4.01 9.13 -3.69
N SER A 118 -4.20 9.62 -2.45
CA SER A 118 -4.54 11.03 -2.24
C SER A 118 -3.49 11.94 -2.88
N ASP A 119 -3.96 12.81 -3.75
CA ASP A 119 -3.13 13.78 -4.44
C ASP A 119 -3.01 15.10 -3.67
N PHE A 120 -3.54 15.22 -2.43
CA PHE A 120 -3.51 16.45 -1.62
C PHE A 120 -3.87 17.71 -2.43
N ALA A 121 -5.06 17.74 -3.04
CA ALA A 121 -5.46 18.82 -3.96
C ALA A 121 -5.40 20.23 -3.33
N SER A 122 -5.70 20.33 -2.04
CA SER A 122 -5.51 21.53 -1.24
C SER A 122 -4.94 21.14 0.11
N TYR A 123 -3.81 21.75 0.48
CA TYR A 123 -3.21 21.60 1.80
C TYR A 123 -2.48 22.88 2.18
N SER A 124 -2.33 23.09 3.48
CA SER A 124 -1.56 24.20 4.04
C SER A 124 -1.12 23.84 5.45
N TYR A 125 -0.18 24.62 5.99
CA TYR A 125 0.20 24.49 7.39
C TYR A 125 -1.02 24.79 8.28
N SER A 126 -1.25 23.93 9.28
CA SER A 126 -2.28 24.10 10.28
C SER A 126 -1.79 23.56 11.62
N GLU A 127 -2.22 24.17 12.73
CA GLU A 127 -1.94 23.65 14.08
C GLU A 127 -2.65 22.31 14.36
N ASN A 128 -3.61 21.92 13.51
CA ASN A 128 -4.32 20.65 13.62
C ASN A 128 -3.61 19.47 12.93
N LEU A 129 -2.46 19.69 12.26
CA LEU A 129 -1.67 18.61 11.67
C LEU A 129 -1.14 17.66 12.74
N ASP A 130 -0.93 16.40 12.38
CA ASP A 130 -0.30 15.43 13.29
C ASP A 130 1.23 15.50 13.18
N PHE A 131 1.84 16.18 14.16
CA PHE A 131 3.29 16.39 14.20
C PHE A 131 4.07 15.27 14.88
N GLU A 132 3.43 14.17 15.30
CA GLU A 132 4.11 13.16 16.12
C GLU A 132 5.28 12.53 15.37
N LEU A 133 5.10 12.13 14.11
CA LEU A 133 6.18 11.49 13.35
C LEU A 133 7.36 12.43 13.18
N LEU A 134 7.07 13.70 12.90
CA LEU A 134 8.10 14.73 12.73
C LEU A 134 8.86 15.00 14.04
N SER A 135 8.24 14.75 15.20
CA SER A 135 8.87 14.94 16.50
C SER A 135 9.85 13.82 16.88
N ARG A 136 9.89 12.70 16.13
CA ARG A 136 10.75 11.55 16.45
C ARG A 136 12.21 11.77 16.10
N TYR A 137 12.51 12.72 15.22
CA TYR A 137 13.86 12.92 14.65
C TYR A 137 14.32 14.36 14.75
N ASP A 138 15.59 14.53 15.08
CA ASP A 138 16.23 15.85 15.17
C ASP A 138 16.91 16.26 13.85
N THR A 139 17.20 15.30 12.98
CA THR A 139 17.85 15.55 11.68
C THR A 139 17.09 14.89 10.54
N TRP A 140 16.84 15.67 9.48
CA TRP A 140 16.07 15.28 8.31
C TRP A 140 16.94 15.41 7.06
N ILE A 141 17.22 14.28 6.40
CA ILE A 141 18.09 14.21 5.21
C ILE A 141 17.20 13.97 3.98
N PHE A 142 17.05 14.98 3.14
CA PHE A 142 16.23 14.94 1.94
C PHE A 142 17.09 14.61 0.70
N GLU A 143 16.72 13.54 -0.01
CA GLU A 143 17.42 13.12 -1.22
C GLU A 143 17.06 13.95 -2.45
N GLU A 144 15.89 14.59 -2.44
CA GLU A 144 15.38 15.38 -3.57
C GLU A 144 14.60 16.60 -3.05
N TYR A 145 14.75 17.73 -3.74
CA TYR A 145 13.95 18.92 -3.50
C TYR A 145 12.75 18.96 -4.45
N GLU A 146 11.55 18.82 -3.89
CA GLU A 146 10.28 18.79 -4.59
C GLU A 146 9.16 19.38 -3.70
N GLU A 147 7.95 19.46 -4.21
CA GLU A 147 6.83 20.13 -3.56
C GLU A 147 6.53 19.65 -2.12
N TYR A 148 6.57 18.34 -1.86
CA TYR A 148 6.30 17.81 -0.53
C TYR A 148 7.49 18.04 0.40
N THR A 149 8.73 17.86 -0.04
CA THR A 149 9.90 18.18 0.78
C THR A 149 9.98 19.67 1.13
N ASP A 150 9.61 20.58 0.22
CA ASP A 150 9.47 22.03 0.51
C ASP A 150 8.45 22.27 1.64
N PHE A 151 7.24 21.71 1.51
CA PHE A 151 6.20 21.86 2.53
C PHE A 151 6.58 21.24 3.88
N ILE A 152 7.16 20.04 3.88
CA ILE A 152 7.61 19.36 5.09
C ILE A 152 8.69 20.19 5.79
N CYS A 153 9.61 20.80 5.04
CA CYS A 153 10.63 21.68 5.60
C CYS A 153 10.03 22.96 6.20
N GLU A 154 8.99 23.54 5.57
CA GLU A 154 8.23 24.65 6.15
C GLU A 154 7.58 24.26 7.49
N VAL A 155 6.95 23.08 7.55
CA VAL A 155 6.35 22.54 8.79
C VAL A 155 7.42 22.37 9.87
N LEU A 156 8.57 21.76 9.53
CA LEU A 156 9.69 21.57 10.45
C LEU A 156 10.25 22.91 10.93
N GLU A 157 10.42 23.91 10.07
CA GLU A 157 10.91 25.23 10.50
C GLU A 157 9.97 25.89 11.51
N ARG A 158 8.65 25.80 11.28
CA ARG A 158 7.65 26.41 12.18
C ARG A 158 7.54 25.66 13.50
N ARG A 159 7.45 24.32 13.47
CA ARG A 159 7.10 23.50 14.63
C ARG A 159 8.31 22.98 15.41
N PHE A 160 9.41 22.74 14.72
CA PHE A 160 10.65 22.15 15.22
C PHE A 160 11.87 22.95 14.69
N PRO A 161 12.01 24.24 15.02
CA PRO A 161 13.05 25.12 14.44
C PRO A 161 14.49 24.68 14.74
N GLN A 162 14.68 23.75 15.68
CA GLN A 162 15.99 23.16 15.99
C GLN A 162 16.31 21.93 15.12
N ALA A 163 15.31 21.36 14.44
CA ALA A 163 15.51 20.23 13.56
C ALA A 163 16.40 20.63 12.38
N GLU A 164 17.49 19.91 12.19
CA GLU A 164 18.42 20.10 11.09
C GLU A 164 17.77 19.57 9.80
N LYS A 165 17.72 20.39 8.75
CA LYS A 165 17.34 19.95 7.40
C LYS A 165 18.59 19.91 6.53
N ILE A 166 18.89 18.75 5.98
CA ILE A 166 20.04 18.51 5.11
C ILE A 166 19.50 18.11 3.73
N PHE A 167 19.94 18.78 2.67
CA PHE A 167 19.64 18.40 1.30
C PHE A 167 20.84 17.76 0.62
N LEU A 168 20.60 16.67 -0.10
CA LEU A 168 21.57 16.03 -0.99
C LEU A 168 21.39 16.47 -2.45
N ASP A 169 20.23 17.03 -2.78
CA ASP A 169 19.88 17.52 -4.10
C ASP A 169 20.29 18.99 -4.27
N ASP A 170 20.96 19.28 -5.38
CA ASP A 170 21.40 20.62 -5.73
C ASP A 170 20.26 21.49 -6.28
N ASN A 171 19.12 20.90 -6.68
CA ASN A 171 17.97 21.66 -7.21
C ASN A 171 17.42 22.69 -6.22
N ILE A 172 17.63 22.51 -4.91
CA ILE A 172 17.22 23.50 -3.91
C ILE A 172 17.89 24.87 -4.12
N ASP A 173 19.09 24.91 -4.70
CA ASP A 173 19.82 26.17 -4.94
C ASP A 173 19.15 27.04 -6.02
N LEU A 174 18.33 26.45 -6.89
CA LEU A 174 17.54 27.17 -7.90
C LEU A 174 16.50 28.09 -7.22
N PHE A 175 16.07 27.74 -6.01
CA PHE A 175 15.04 28.44 -5.25
C PHE A 175 15.70 29.35 -4.21
N ARG A 176 16.43 30.37 -4.71
CA ARG A 176 17.30 31.33 -4.00
C ARG A 176 16.81 31.83 -2.63
N VAL A 177 15.50 31.82 -2.38
CA VAL A 177 14.88 32.12 -1.08
C VAL A 177 13.93 31.00 -0.69
N THR A 178 14.31 30.21 0.31
CA THR A 178 13.45 29.23 0.98
C THR A 178 12.81 29.83 2.24
N ARG A 179 11.72 29.23 2.71
CA ARG A 179 11.04 29.62 3.96
C ARG A 179 11.66 29.01 5.22
N PHE A 180 12.72 28.24 5.04
CA PHE A 180 13.33 27.40 6.09
C PHE A 180 14.85 27.38 5.93
N ARG A 181 15.53 27.08 7.03
CA ARG A 181 17.00 26.95 7.05
C ARG A 181 17.39 25.51 6.70
N TYR A 182 18.43 25.36 5.88
CA TYR A 182 18.96 24.05 5.51
C TYR A 182 20.48 24.09 5.35
N THR A 183 21.10 22.90 5.29
CA THR A 183 22.49 22.69 4.91
C THR A 183 22.57 21.69 3.75
N LYS A 184 23.69 21.67 3.04
CA LYS A 184 23.97 20.68 1.99
C LYS A 184 25.03 19.68 2.47
N ALA A 185 24.92 18.44 2.04
CA ALA A 185 25.89 17.39 2.37
C ALA A 185 26.08 16.41 1.22
N SER A 186 27.13 15.59 1.29
CA SER A 186 27.31 14.44 0.40
C SER A 186 26.44 13.25 0.82
N PRO A 187 26.13 12.32 -0.09
CA PRO A 187 25.23 11.19 0.20
C PRO A 187 25.68 10.23 1.32
N GLU A 188 26.97 10.24 1.67
CA GLU A 188 27.61 9.35 2.66
C GLU A 188 27.54 9.89 4.10
N ILE A 189 26.66 10.86 4.37
CA ILE A 189 26.52 11.46 5.69
C ILE A 189 25.84 10.52 6.70
N TYR A 190 26.45 10.42 7.89
CA TYR A 190 25.84 9.77 9.06
C TYR A 190 25.56 10.81 10.15
N ARG A 191 24.40 10.67 10.77
CA ARG A 191 23.90 11.48 11.88
C ARG A 191 23.14 10.58 12.85
N GLU A 192 23.33 10.81 14.15
CA GLU A 192 22.51 10.17 15.18
C GLU A 192 21.10 10.79 15.17
N ASN A 193 20.07 9.99 15.47
CA ASN A 193 18.66 10.40 15.45
C ASN A 193 18.23 11.12 14.16
N ALA A 194 18.63 10.55 13.02
CA ALA A 194 18.37 11.10 11.70
C ALA A 194 17.47 10.19 10.88
N VAL A 195 16.68 10.82 10.01
CA VAL A 195 15.80 10.13 9.07
C VAL A 195 16.11 10.56 7.65
N ARG A 196 16.08 9.59 6.72
CA ARG A 196 16.28 9.83 5.29
C ARG A 196 14.94 9.87 4.57
N VAL A 197 14.76 10.89 3.74
CA VAL A 197 13.52 11.14 3.00
C VAL A 197 13.82 11.12 1.52
N SER A 198 13.29 10.12 0.82
CA SER A 198 13.33 10.09 -0.64
C SER A 198 12.03 10.63 -1.25
N SER A 199 12.07 10.99 -2.52
CA SER A 199 10.88 11.39 -3.27
C SER A 199 10.48 10.32 -4.30
N GLY A 200 10.91 9.09 -4.04
CA GLY A 200 10.51 7.91 -4.78
C GLY A 200 9.03 7.59 -4.58
N ARG A 201 8.43 6.98 -5.60
CA ARG A 201 7.03 6.52 -5.56
C ARG A 201 6.92 5.01 -5.37
N ASP A 202 8.02 4.31 -5.65
CA ASP A 202 8.10 2.86 -5.57
C ASP A 202 8.43 2.46 -4.14
N ARG A 203 7.41 2.43 -3.27
CA ARG A 203 7.44 1.49 -2.16
C ARG A 203 6.67 0.25 -2.58
N TYR A 204 7.36 -0.88 -2.52
CA TYR A 204 6.79 -2.21 -2.73
C TYR A 204 5.58 -2.39 -1.82
N PHE A 205 4.39 -2.26 -2.38
CA PHE A 205 3.15 -2.54 -1.66
C PHE A 205 3.19 -4.03 -1.26
N MET A 206 3.04 -4.33 0.03
CA MET A 206 2.97 -5.68 0.61
C MET A 206 4.21 -6.60 0.54
N GLY A 207 5.37 -6.14 0.08
CA GLY A 207 6.53 -7.02 -0.14
C GLY A 207 7.63 -6.91 0.91
N ILE A 208 8.03 -5.67 1.25
CA ILE A 208 9.29 -5.40 1.93
C ILE A 208 9.03 -4.48 3.11
N LYS A 209 9.42 -4.92 4.31
CA LYS A 209 9.44 -4.06 5.49
C LYS A 209 10.33 -2.86 5.15
N PRO A 210 9.84 -1.62 5.29
CA PRO A 210 10.66 -0.49 4.96
C PRO A 210 11.92 -0.44 5.80
N ALA A 211 13.01 0.06 5.21
CA ALA A 211 14.22 0.31 5.96
C ALA A 211 13.90 1.22 7.15
N ALA A 212 14.45 0.88 8.31
CA ALA A 212 14.33 1.74 9.48
C ALA A 212 14.84 3.15 9.14
N ASP A 213 14.18 4.16 9.69
CA ASP A 213 14.56 5.58 9.56
C ASP A 213 14.67 6.06 8.10
N THR A 214 13.86 5.47 7.22
CA THR A 214 13.68 5.92 5.85
C THR A 214 12.19 6.12 5.57
N TYR A 215 11.81 7.24 4.99
CA TYR A 215 10.45 7.51 4.50
C TYR A 215 10.50 8.06 3.08
N ILE A 216 9.38 7.96 2.36
CA ILE A 216 9.18 8.80 1.18
C ILE A 216 8.40 10.07 1.57
N SER A 217 8.59 11.18 0.87
CA SER A 217 7.92 12.45 1.21
C SER A 217 6.39 12.32 1.23
N LEU A 218 5.82 11.47 0.36
CA LEU A 218 4.39 11.13 0.35
C LEU A 218 3.88 10.49 1.66
N GLU A 219 4.71 9.70 2.34
CA GLU A 219 4.37 9.09 3.63
C GLU A 219 4.34 10.12 4.74
N LEU A 220 5.28 11.07 4.71
CA LEU A 220 5.31 12.18 5.65
C LEU A 220 4.10 13.09 5.45
N MET A 221 3.75 13.41 4.20
CA MET A 221 2.51 14.12 3.87
C MET A 221 1.29 13.38 4.43
N THR A 222 1.20 12.08 4.16
CA THR A 222 0.13 11.26 4.70
C THR A 222 0.09 11.32 6.24
N SER A 223 1.23 11.19 6.92
CA SER A 223 1.33 11.24 8.37
C SER A 223 0.88 12.57 8.98
N LEU A 224 0.98 13.67 8.24
CA LEU A 224 0.55 15.00 8.69
C LEU A 224 -0.97 15.18 8.56
N PHE A 225 -1.56 14.62 7.50
CA PHE A 225 -2.94 14.89 7.07
C PHE A 225 -3.91 13.71 7.27
N TRP A 226 -3.47 12.58 7.85
CA TRP A 226 -4.29 11.38 7.97
C TRP A 226 -5.56 11.54 8.81
N LYS A 227 -5.63 12.53 9.71
CA LYS A 227 -6.79 12.77 10.59
C LYS A 227 -7.93 13.46 9.84
N ASN A 228 -8.70 12.68 9.07
CA ASN A 228 -9.91 13.17 8.42
C ASN A 228 -11.10 13.16 9.39
N GLN A 229 -11.27 14.24 10.16
CA GLN A 229 -12.41 14.40 11.07
C GLN A 229 -13.64 14.92 10.32
N VAL A 230 -14.73 14.18 10.41
CA VAL A 230 -16.00 14.45 9.75
C VAL A 230 -17.13 14.46 10.79
N CYS A 231 -18.07 15.38 10.61
CA CYS A 231 -19.35 15.40 11.32
C CYS A 231 -20.43 14.93 10.35
N TYR A 232 -21.02 13.76 10.59
CA TYR A 232 -22.09 13.24 9.75
C TYR A 232 -23.49 13.54 10.29
N GLY A 233 -23.59 13.93 11.57
CA GLY A 233 -24.85 14.28 12.22
C GLY A 233 -24.65 14.58 13.71
N ASP A 234 -25.73 14.53 14.49
CA ASP A 234 -25.71 14.92 15.90
C ASP A 234 -25.71 13.75 16.89
N LEU A 235 -25.73 12.49 16.41
CA LEU A 235 -25.70 11.33 17.31
C LEU A 235 -24.38 11.24 18.07
N HIS A 236 -24.45 10.68 19.28
CA HIS A 236 -23.30 10.39 20.14
C HIS A 236 -22.31 11.57 20.31
N PRO A 237 -22.79 12.75 20.74
CA PRO A 237 -21.96 13.96 20.80
C PRO A 237 -20.77 13.85 21.77
N ASP A 238 -20.85 12.92 22.73
CA ASP A 238 -19.87 12.62 23.76
C ASP A 238 -18.86 11.52 23.35
N LYS A 239 -19.03 10.87 22.20
CA LYS A 239 -18.16 9.79 21.73
C LYS A 239 -17.38 10.20 20.48
N LYS A 240 -16.27 9.50 20.26
CA LYS A 240 -15.43 9.62 19.07
C LYS A 240 -15.35 8.26 18.40
N PHE A 241 -15.69 8.18 17.12
CA PHE A 241 -15.65 6.94 16.35
C PHE A 241 -14.55 6.99 15.32
N MET A 242 -13.87 5.86 15.10
CA MET A 242 -13.06 5.66 13.91
C MET A 242 -13.84 4.75 12.96
N LEU A 243 -14.32 5.33 11.85
CA LEU A 243 -15.07 4.59 10.85
C LEU A 243 -14.09 4.01 9.82
N ILE A 244 -13.88 2.70 9.91
CA ILE A 244 -13.00 1.93 9.03
C ILE A 244 -13.79 1.51 7.80
N ARG A 245 -13.45 2.10 6.65
CA ARG A 245 -13.99 1.76 5.33
C ARG A 245 -12.82 1.41 4.43
N PHE A 246 -12.90 0.28 3.75
CA PHE A 246 -11.83 -0.18 2.87
C PHE A 246 -12.44 -0.56 1.53
N PRO A 247 -12.14 0.19 0.44
CA PRO A 247 -12.53 -0.19 -0.91
C PRO A 247 -11.96 -1.58 -1.23
N LEU A 248 -12.85 -2.55 -1.37
CA LEU A 248 -12.52 -3.97 -1.52
C LEU A 248 -12.07 -4.31 -2.93
N HIS A 249 -12.53 -3.60 -3.96
CA HIS A 249 -12.19 -3.83 -5.38
C HIS A 249 -11.99 -5.34 -5.71
N SER A 250 -10.75 -5.75 -6.06
CA SER A 250 -10.36 -7.15 -6.29
C SER A 250 -9.56 -7.80 -5.14
N SER A 251 -9.51 -7.18 -3.96
CA SER A 251 -8.76 -7.65 -2.78
C SER A 251 -9.26 -9.01 -2.28
N GLY A 252 -8.32 -9.87 -1.88
CA GLY A 252 -8.64 -11.16 -1.28
C GLY A 252 -9.05 -11.01 0.19
N LEU A 253 -9.71 -12.02 0.75
CA LEU A 253 -10.19 -11.97 2.14
C LEU A 253 -9.06 -11.75 3.16
N GLY A 254 -7.84 -12.19 2.86
CA GLY A 254 -6.67 -11.92 3.72
C GLY A 254 -6.32 -10.44 3.81
N ASP A 255 -6.47 -9.69 2.71
CA ASP A 255 -6.25 -8.25 2.68
C ASP A 255 -7.34 -7.54 3.47
N VAL A 256 -8.60 -7.96 3.31
CA VAL A 256 -9.75 -7.41 4.06
C VAL A 256 -9.52 -7.52 5.56
N ILE A 257 -9.09 -8.69 6.04
CA ILE A 257 -8.78 -8.91 7.45
C ILE A 257 -7.63 -8.00 7.88
N THR A 258 -6.52 -8.05 7.14
CA THR A 258 -5.28 -7.35 7.53
C THR A 258 -5.49 -5.83 7.57
N PHE A 259 -6.08 -5.23 6.53
CA PHE A 259 -6.35 -3.79 6.43
C PHE A 259 -7.48 -3.28 7.33
N SER A 260 -8.31 -4.16 7.87
CA SER A 260 -9.28 -3.76 8.88
C SER A 260 -8.65 -3.80 10.28
N ILE A 261 -7.81 -4.80 10.55
CA ILE A 261 -7.18 -5.00 11.85
C ILE A 261 -5.99 -4.06 12.08
N ASP A 262 -5.18 -3.76 11.07
CA ASP A 262 -4.01 -2.87 11.19
C ASP A 262 -4.39 -1.45 11.67
N LYS A 263 -5.56 -0.96 11.26
CA LYS A 263 -6.19 0.28 11.69
C LYS A 263 -6.54 0.27 13.16
N ILE A 264 -7.05 -0.86 13.65
CA ILE A 264 -7.35 -1.07 15.07
C ILE A 264 -6.03 -1.15 15.85
N ALA A 265 -5.04 -1.88 15.35
CA ALA A 265 -3.72 -1.97 15.93
C ALA A 265 -3.06 -0.58 16.01
N MET A 266 -3.19 0.25 14.97
CA MET A 266 -2.67 1.61 14.96
C MET A 266 -3.35 2.47 16.04
N LEU A 267 -4.67 2.37 16.17
CA LEU A 267 -5.45 3.06 17.21
C LEU A 267 -4.95 2.68 18.61
N GLU A 268 -4.73 1.39 18.87
CA GLU A 268 -4.19 0.85 20.12
C GLU A 268 -2.75 1.33 20.40
N TYR A 269 -1.87 1.18 19.41
CA TYR A 269 -0.46 1.58 19.48
C TYR A 269 -0.29 3.07 19.78
N ARG A 270 -1.15 3.88 19.18
CA ARG A 270 -1.15 5.35 19.32
C ARG A 270 -1.91 5.84 20.55
N HIS A 271 -2.55 4.94 21.30
CA HIS A 271 -3.40 5.27 22.45
C HIS A 271 -4.46 6.33 22.12
N LEU A 272 -5.09 6.21 20.95
CA LEU A 272 -6.12 7.15 20.53
C LEU A 272 -7.47 6.78 21.15
N ASP A 273 -8.21 7.78 21.62
CA ASP A 273 -9.51 7.58 22.25
C ASP A 273 -10.63 7.61 21.20
N TYR A 274 -10.69 6.55 20.39
CA TYR A 274 -11.69 6.35 19.35
C TYR A 274 -12.27 4.94 19.43
N ILE A 275 -13.58 4.82 19.24
CA ILE A 275 -14.29 3.53 19.14
C ILE A 275 -14.22 3.07 17.67
N PRO A 276 -13.53 1.95 17.34
CA PRO A 276 -13.41 1.51 15.96
C PRO A 276 -14.69 0.81 15.48
N VAL A 277 -15.17 1.15 14.29
CA VAL A 277 -16.33 0.51 13.64
C VAL A 277 -15.98 0.19 12.20
N ILE A 278 -16.09 -1.09 11.82
CA ILE A 278 -15.83 -1.54 10.45
C ILE A 278 -17.13 -1.49 9.65
N ASP A 279 -17.10 -0.74 8.56
CA ASP A 279 -18.21 -0.56 7.65
C ASP A 279 -17.75 -0.67 6.19
N LEU A 280 -17.87 -1.88 5.65
CA LEU A 280 -17.50 -2.18 4.27
C LEU A 280 -18.68 -2.01 3.29
N SER A 281 -19.76 -1.34 3.71
CA SER A 281 -20.92 -1.04 2.86
C SER A 281 -20.66 0.15 1.92
N ILE A 282 -19.66 0.01 1.03
CA ILE A 282 -19.27 1.06 0.08
C ILE A 282 -20.06 0.88 -1.23
N PRO A 283 -20.92 1.85 -1.63
CA PRO A 283 -21.68 1.75 -2.88
C PRO A 283 -20.76 1.73 -4.11
N ASN A 284 -21.09 0.91 -5.10
CA ASN A 284 -20.41 0.83 -6.40
C ASN A 284 -18.90 0.48 -6.34
N ASP A 285 -18.45 -0.13 -5.24
CA ASP A 285 -17.03 -0.47 -5.01
C ASP A 285 -16.52 -1.67 -5.84
N GLY A 286 -17.39 -2.28 -6.66
CA GLY A 286 -17.03 -3.42 -7.51
C GLY A 286 -16.62 -4.67 -6.72
N ASN A 287 -16.96 -4.73 -5.43
CA ASN A 287 -16.51 -5.80 -4.54
C ASN A 287 -17.05 -7.17 -4.99
N GLN A 288 -16.20 -8.19 -4.87
CA GLN A 288 -16.48 -9.56 -5.29
C GLN A 288 -17.34 -10.38 -4.31
N PHE A 289 -17.61 -9.86 -3.11
CA PHE A 289 -18.28 -10.60 -2.03
C PHE A 289 -19.80 -10.35 -2.01
N SER A 290 -20.24 -9.11 -2.24
CA SER A 290 -21.64 -8.71 -2.31
C SER A 290 -22.13 -8.48 -3.75
N GLY A 291 -21.24 -8.58 -4.74
CA GLY A 291 -21.55 -8.27 -6.13
C GLY A 291 -21.80 -6.77 -6.34
N GLY A 292 -21.06 -5.92 -5.62
CA GLY A 292 -21.15 -4.46 -5.69
C GLY A 292 -22.29 -3.83 -4.88
N LYS A 293 -23.05 -4.62 -4.10
CA LYS A 293 -24.07 -4.10 -3.18
C LYS A 293 -23.42 -3.40 -1.98
N ALA A 294 -24.05 -2.32 -1.50
CA ALA A 294 -23.65 -1.62 -0.28
C ALA A 294 -24.08 -2.41 0.97
N GLU A 295 -23.39 -3.52 1.23
CA GLU A 295 -23.60 -4.40 2.38
C GLU A 295 -22.29 -4.50 3.17
N ASN A 296 -22.37 -4.59 4.51
CA ASN A 296 -21.16 -4.71 5.34
C ASN A 296 -20.60 -6.14 5.26
N VAL A 297 -19.67 -6.37 4.32
CA VAL A 297 -19.07 -7.68 4.06
C VAL A 297 -18.34 -8.25 5.28
N TRP A 298 -17.84 -7.42 6.20
CA TRP A 298 -17.20 -7.88 7.44
C TRP A 298 -18.12 -8.82 8.23
N GLU A 299 -19.39 -8.44 8.37
CA GLU A 299 -20.39 -9.15 9.16
C GLU A 299 -20.82 -10.49 8.53
N TYR A 300 -20.47 -10.74 7.26
CA TYR A 300 -20.69 -12.05 6.63
C TYR A 300 -19.83 -13.14 7.25
N PHE A 301 -18.69 -12.77 7.84
CA PHE A 301 -17.71 -13.71 8.38
C PHE A 301 -17.45 -13.50 9.88
N PHE A 302 -17.53 -12.26 10.35
CA PHE A 302 -17.08 -11.86 11.68
C PHE A 302 -18.20 -11.20 12.49
N GLU A 303 -18.04 -11.18 13.81
CA GLU A 303 -18.87 -10.38 14.70
C GLU A 303 -18.50 -8.88 14.57
N PRO A 304 -19.45 -7.96 14.81
CA PRO A 304 -19.14 -6.54 15.01
C PRO A 304 -18.13 -6.35 16.15
N LEU A 305 -17.28 -5.33 16.04
CA LEU A 305 -16.26 -5.03 17.05
C LEU A 305 -16.85 -4.54 18.39
N ASN A 306 -18.05 -3.95 18.33
CA ASN A 306 -18.78 -3.38 19.45
C ASN A 306 -20.26 -3.25 19.08
N GLU A 307 -21.03 -2.60 19.95
CA GLU A 307 -22.48 -2.42 19.82
C GLU A 307 -22.92 -1.39 18.77
N TYR A 308 -21.99 -0.57 18.23
CA TYR A 308 -22.32 0.50 17.28
C TYR A 308 -22.23 0.01 15.83
N THR A 309 -23.25 0.36 15.04
CA THR A 309 -23.31 0.03 13.62
C THR A 309 -22.66 1.11 12.75
N GLY A 310 -22.21 0.73 11.56
CA GLY A 310 -21.72 1.70 10.56
C GLY A 310 -22.75 2.77 10.21
N GLU A 311 -24.04 2.41 10.17
CA GLU A 311 -25.13 3.35 9.88
C GLU A 311 -25.30 4.41 10.98
N GLU A 312 -25.24 4.01 12.26
CA GLU A 312 -25.30 4.95 13.39
C GLU A 312 -24.08 5.87 13.43
N VAL A 313 -22.88 5.34 13.14
CA VAL A 313 -21.66 6.15 13.09
C VAL A 313 -21.73 7.19 11.97
N ARG A 314 -22.31 6.85 10.82
CA ARG A 314 -22.58 7.80 9.72
C ARG A 314 -23.71 8.80 10.00
N GLN A 315 -24.20 8.88 11.24
CA GLN A 315 -25.07 9.94 11.74
C GLN A 315 -24.49 10.62 12.99
N SER A 316 -23.26 10.25 13.38
CA SER A 316 -22.61 10.70 14.60
C SER A 316 -21.75 11.95 14.40
N LYS A 317 -21.53 12.66 15.51
CA LYS A 317 -20.91 13.99 15.52
C LYS A 317 -19.39 13.99 15.31
N ASN A 318 -18.68 13.07 15.96
CA ASN A 318 -17.22 13.06 15.96
C ASN A 318 -16.73 11.76 15.31
N VAL A 319 -16.47 11.79 14.01
CA VAL A 319 -16.01 10.61 13.25
C VAL A 319 -14.65 10.89 12.63
N LEU A 320 -13.66 10.05 12.94
CA LEU A 320 -12.44 9.93 12.18
C LEU A 320 -12.68 8.93 11.04
N LEU A 321 -12.67 9.43 9.81
CA LEU A 321 -12.93 8.62 8.64
C LEU A 321 -11.62 8.00 8.12
N CYS A 322 -11.59 6.69 8.03
CA CYS A 322 -10.52 5.94 7.38
C CYS A 322 -11.13 5.21 6.18
N ASP A 323 -11.29 5.92 5.05
CA ASP A 323 -11.94 5.43 3.83
C ASP A 323 -11.05 5.44 2.59
N GLY A 324 -9.84 5.98 2.71
CA GLY A 324 -8.96 6.27 1.59
C GLY A 324 -7.79 5.29 1.48
N LYS A 325 -7.27 5.17 0.26
CA LYS A 325 -5.97 4.56 -0.06
C LYS A 325 -4.76 5.27 0.60
N ILE A 326 -5.02 6.34 1.36
CA ILE A 326 -4.05 7.02 2.24
C ILE A 326 -3.40 6.02 3.20
N ASP A 327 -4.12 4.97 3.61
CA ASP A 327 -3.58 3.98 4.55
C ASP A 327 -2.34 3.25 4.04
N ALA A 328 -2.23 3.04 2.72
CA ALA A 328 -1.09 2.36 2.10
C ALA A 328 0.23 3.10 2.30
N PHE A 329 0.18 4.42 2.48
CA PHE A 329 1.33 5.28 2.72
C PHE A 329 1.28 5.93 4.11
N ASN A 330 0.44 5.46 5.02
CA ASN A 330 0.40 5.98 6.39
C ASN A 330 1.44 5.25 7.26
N PRO A 331 2.51 5.93 7.70
CA PRO A 331 3.56 5.32 8.52
C PRO A 331 3.02 4.61 9.76
N TYR A 332 2.02 5.18 10.42
CA TYR A 332 1.49 4.62 11.66
C TYR A 332 0.78 3.29 11.43
N ILE A 333 0.09 3.14 10.29
CA ILE A 333 -0.59 1.90 9.92
C ILE A 333 0.45 0.88 9.44
N MET A 334 1.40 1.30 8.60
CA MET A 334 2.44 0.43 8.08
C MET A 334 3.39 -0.10 9.17
N GLU A 335 3.68 0.71 10.20
CA GLU A 335 4.40 0.27 11.40
C GLU A 335 3.72 -0.94 12.04
N GLN A 336 2.38 -0.94 12.13
CA GLN A 336 1.62 -2.05 12.69
C GLN A 336 1.52 -3.22 11.72
N TYR A 337 1.33 -2.96 10.43
CA TYR A 337 1.33 -4.00 9.41
C TYR A 337 2.61 -4.86 9.44
N TYR A 338 3.76 -4.23 9.74
CA TYR A 338 5.06 -4.88 9.87
C TYR A 338 5.45 -5.23 11.32
N ASP A 339 4.53 -5.10 12.28
CA ASP A 339 4.66 -5.61 13.64
C ASP A 339 3.77 -6.86 13.83
N PRO A 340 4.30 -8.05 13.51
CA PRO A 340 3.52 -9.27 13.58
C PRO A 340 3.17 -9.66 15.03
N GLU A 341 3.94 -9.20 16.03
CA GLU A 341 3.59 -9.44 17.43
C GLU A 341 2.35 -8.64 17.82
N HIS A 342 2.33 -7.35 17.51
CA HIS A 342 1.16 -6.55 17.81
C HIS A 342 -0.06 -7.02 17.01
N MET A 343 0.09 -7.32 15.72
CA MET A 343 -1.00 -7.85 14.90
C MET A 343 -1.60 -9.15 15.44
N ARG A 344 -0.76 -10.08 15.94
CA ARG A 344 -1.24 -11.29 16.63
C ARG A 344 -2.08 -10.97 17.86
N GLN A 345 -1.64 -10.01 18.67
CA GLN A 345 -2.36 -9.59 19.87
C GLN A 345 -3.69 -8.90 19.53
N THR A 346 -3.70 -8.00 18.54
CA THR A 346 -4.90 -7.29 18.09
C THR A 346 -5.90 -8.25 17.46
N CYS A 347 -5.48 -9.15 16.56
CA CYS A 347 -6.34 -10.21 16.02
C CYS A 347 -6.98 -11.05 17.13
N ARG A 348 -6.20 -11.48 18.13
CA ARG A 348 -6.72 -12.27 19.26
C ARG A 348 -7.81 -11.54 20.07
N ARG A 349 -7.74 -10.22 20.18
CA ARG A 349 -8.73 -9.41 20.91
C ARG A 349 -10.01 -9.17 20.09
N HIS A 350 -9.84 -8.86 18.80
CA HIS A 350 -10.87 -8.23 17.97
C HIS A 350 -11.41 -9.10 16.83
N LEU A 351 -10.62 -10.05 16.31
CA LEU A 351 -11.05 -10.89 15.19
C LEU A 351 -11.86 -12.08 15.71
N ARG A 352 -13.18 -11.99 15.64
CA ARG A 352 -14.11 -13.03 16.10
C ARG A 352 -15.00 -13.49 14.96
N LEU A 353 -14.98 -14.78 14.67
CA LEU A 353 -15.91 -15.38 13.72
C LEU A 353 -17.35 -15.24 14.21
N ASN A 354 -18.27 -14.93 13.30
CA ASN A 354 -19.70 -15.02 13.60
C ASN A 354 -20.12 -16.50 13.81
N PRO A 355 -21.29 -16.76 14.44
CA PRO A 355 -21.70 -18.14 14.75
C PRO A 355 -21.83 -19.07 13.54
N ALA A 356 -22.25 -18.54 12.38
CA ALA A 356 -22.37 -19.35 11.17
C ALA A 356 -21.00 -19.80 10.65
N MET A 357 -20.02 -18.90 10.66
CA MET A 357 -18.66 -19.18 10.26
C MET A 357 -17.95 -20.12 11.24
N GLN A 358 -18.14 -19.93 12.55
CA GLN A 358 -17.64 -20.85 13.58
C GLN A 358 -18.16 -22.29 13.37
N ALA A 359 -19.47 -22.44 13.07
CA ALA A 359 -20.07 -23.74 12.81
C ALA A 359 -19.47 -24.43 11.57
N GLU A 360 -19.18 -23.69 10.50
CA GLU A 360 -18.57 -24.25 9.29
C GLU A 360 -17.11 -24.66 9.53
N VAL A 361 -16.30 -23.83 10.24
CA VAL A 361 -14.94 -24.21 10.63
C VAL A 361 -14.95 -25.49 11.44
N GLN A 362 -15.82 -25.57 12.46
CA GLN A 362 -15.90 -26.74 13.33
C GLN A 362 -16.32 -28.00 12.56
N LYS A 363 -17.27 -27.88 11.62
CA LYS A 363 -17.70 -28.98 10.75
C LYS A 363 -16.55 -29.49 9.87
N LEU A 364 -15.78 -28.59 9.26
CA LEU A 364 -14.62 -28.99 8.44
C LEU A 364 -13.52 -29.60 9.29
N ARG A 365 -13.26 -29.04 10.48
CA ARG A 365 -12.32 -29.58 11.46
C ARG A 365 -12.68 -31.03 11.80
N GLN A 366 -13.93 -31.29 12.17
CA GLN A 366 -14.42 -32.64 12.52
C GLN A 366 -14.35 -33.62 11.35
N ARG A 367 -14.56 -33.13 10.12
CA ARG A 367 -14.53 -33.98 8.92
C ARG A 367 -13.12 -34.38 8.51
N TYR A 368 -12.16 -33.47 8.59
CA TYR A 368 -10.84 -33.65 7.97
C TYR A 368 -9.69 -33.85 8.96
N PHE A 369 -9.76 -33.27 10.17
CA PHE A 369 -8.69 -33.42 11.15
C PHE A 369 -8.90 -34.67 12.00
N PRO A 370 -7.83 -35.40 12.33
CA PRO A 370 -7.94 -36.61 13.13
C PRO A 370 -8.41 -36.30 14.56
N GLU A 371 -9.18 -37.23 15.16
CA GLU A 371 -9.77 -37.06 16.49
C GLU A 371 -8.75 -37.19 17.63
N GLY A 372 -8.48 -36.12 18.36
CA GLY A 372 -7.56 -36.12 19.50
C GLY A 372 -6.54 -34.99 19.41
N ASN A 373 -5.49 -35.05 20.22
CA ASN A 373 -4.43 -34.04 20.23
C ASN A 373 -3.29 -34.45 19.27
N TYR A 374 -3.62 -34.54 17.98
CA TYR A 374 -2.63 -34.88 16.95
C TYR A 374 -1.82 -33.66 16.54
N ARG A 375 -0.53 -33.88 16.30
CA ARG A 375 0.39 -32.85 15.84
C ARG A 375 0.31 -32.76 14.32
N ILE A 376 0.00 -31.57 13.81
CA ILE A 376 -0.24 -31.33 12.38
C ILE A 376 0.65 -30.18 11.91
N LEU A 377 1.39 -30.41 10.83
CA LEU A 377 2.08 -29.35 10.11
C LEU A 377 1.12 -28.72 9.09
N GLY A 378 0.73 -27.47 9.30
CA GLY A 378 0.04 -26.67 8.30
C GLY A 378 1.00 -26.32 7.17
N VAL A 379 0.61 -26.58 5.92
CA VAL A 379 1.43 -26.36 4.72
C VAL A 379 0.65 -25.47 3.75
N ILE A 380 1.19 -24.30 3.45
CA ILE A 380 0.64 -23.38 2.46
C ILE A 380 1.50 -23.45 1.21
N ALA A 381 0.89 -23.83 0.09
CA ALA A 381 1.58 -23.92 -1.18
C ALA A 381 0.87 -23.02 -2.22
N ARG A 382 1.44 -21.84 -2.44
CA ARG A 382 0.98 -20.86 -3.43
C ARG A 382 1.42 -21.27 -4.83
N GLY A 383 0.50 -21.20 -5.78
CA GLY A 383 0.70 -21.53 -7.18
C GLY A 383 0.11 -20.46 -8.09
N THR A 384 -0.53 -20.88 -9.19
CA THR A 384 -1.29 -19.98 -10.09
C THR A 384 -0.53 -18.69 -10.50
N ASP A 385 -1.09 -17.52 -10.20
CA ASP A 385 -0.51 -16.19 -10.44
C ASP A 385 0.86 -15.97 -9.81
N TYR A 386 1.14 -16.57 -8.64
CA TYR A 386 2.44 -16.44 -7.99
C TYR A 386 3.58 -17.05 -8.82
N ARG A 387 3.29 -17.98 -9.74
CA ARG A 387 4.30 -18.60 -10.62
C ARG A 387 4.71 -17.76 -11.82
N TYR A 388 3.92 -16.75 -12.17
CA TYR A 388 4.11 -15.93 -13.36
C TYR A 388 4.40 -14.47 -13.03
N ALA A 389 4.65 -14.22 -11.76
CA ALA A 389 4.42 -12.94 -11.16
C ALA A 389 5.51 -11.92 -11.55
N GLY A 390 5.09 -10.66 -11.71
CA GLY A 390 5.95 -9.51 -11.97
C GLY A 390 6.76 -9.10 -10.74
N PHE A 391 7.25 -7.85 -10.74
CA PHE A 391 8.29 -7.34 -9.84
C PHE A 391 8.00 -7.50 -8.31
N ASP A 392 6.73 -7.57 -7.88
CA ASP A 392 6.34 -7.43 -6.46
C ASP A 392 5.70 -8.66 -5.79
N ILE A 393 5.43 -9.75 -6.53
CA ILE A 393 4.81 -10.95 -5.94
C ILE A 393 5.90 -11.99 -5.63
N PRO A 394 6.00 -12.48 -4.38
CA PRO A 394 7.03 -13.44 -4.00
C PRO A 394 6.95 -14.73 -4.84
N LEU A 395 8.03 -15.03 -5.57
CA LEU A 395 8.14 -16.25 -6.35
C LEU A 395 8.16 -17.47 -5.41
N PRO A 396 7.24 -18.43 -5.59
CA PRO A 396 7.24 -19.67 -4.84
C PRO A 396 8.50 -20.50 -5.07
N MET A 397 8.93 -21.19 -4.03
CA MET A 397 9.88 -22.30 -4.15
C MET A 397 9.34 -23.36 -5.10
N GLU A 398 10.23 -24.00 -5.86
CA GLU A 398 9.88 -25.11 -6.74
C GLU A 398 9.27 -26.29 -5.97
N ASP A 399 8.26 -26.92 -6.56
CA ASP A 399 7.36 -27.84 -5.85
C ASP A 399 8.09 -29.02 -5.21
N GLU A 400 9.04 -29.63 -5.93
CA GLU A 400 9.78 -30.80 -5.43
C GLU A 400 10.74 -30.42 -4.29
N GLU A 401 11.34 -29.23 -4.37
CA GLU A 401 12.19 -28.70 -3.31
C GLU A 401 11.34 -28.43 -2.06
N PHE A 402 10.19 -27.79 -2.25
CA PHE A 402 9.27 -27.49 -1.15
C PHE A 402 8.71 -28.76 -0.50
N ILE A 403 8.32 -29.77 -1.27
CA ILE A 403 7.91 -31.09 -0.75
C ILE A 403 9.05 -31.72 0.07
N GLY A 404 10.30 -31.60 -0.40
CA GLY A 404 11.48 -32.01 0.33
C GLY A 404 11.60 -31.32 1.69
N GLN A 405 11.44 -30.00 1.73
CA GLN A 405 11.46 -29.21 2.97
C GLN A 405 10.32 -29.56 3.92
N VAL A 406 9.10 -29.74 3.40
CA VAL A 406 7.95 -30.19 4.20
C VAL A 406 8.27 -31.52 4.88
N ARG A 407 8.82 -32.50 4.14
CA ARG A 407 9.20 -33.80 4.70
C ARG A 407 10.26 -33.65 5.80
N GLN A 408 11.26 -32.79 5.59
CA GLN A 408 12.27 -32.51 6.60
C GLN A 408 11.64 -31.88 7.86
N LYS A 409 10.78 -30.87 7.69
CA LYS A 409 10.16 -30.16 8.82
C LYS A 409 9.14 -31.02 9.57
N MET A 410 8.41 -31.91 8.91
CA MET A 410 7.58 -32.90 9.59
C MET A 410 8.39 -33.77 10.55
N ALA A 411 9.59 -34.21 10.14
CA ALA A 411 10.47 -35.01 10.99
C ALA A 411 11.13 -34.18 12.10
N GLU A 412 11.59 -32.97 11.78
CA GLU A 412 12.25 -32.05 12.72
C GLU A 412 11.31 -31.57 13.83
N TRP A 413 10.06 -31.27 13.48
CA TRP A 413 9.05 -30.69 14.40
C TRP A 413 8.04 -31.72 14.91
N ASP A 414 8.32 -33.01 14.72
CA ASP A 414 7.50 -34.13 15.20
C ASP A 414 6.01 -33.99 14.81
N CYS A 415 5.75 -33.71 13.53
CA CYS A 415 4.40 -33.56 12.98
C CYS A 415 4.06 -34.78 12.10
N PRO A 416 3.34 -35.79 12.61
CA PRO A 416 2.98 -37.00 11.87
C PRO A 416 1.99 -36.75 10.73
N TYR A 417 1.20 -35.67 10.80
CA TYR A 417 0.26 -35.28 9.74
C TYR A 417 0.69 -33.95 9.13
N LEU A 418 0.31 -33.74 7.86
CA LEU A 418 0.38 -32.43 7.22
C LEU A 418 -1.01 -32.04 6.69
N PHE A 419 -1.33 -30.76 6.78
CA PHE A 419 -2.53 -30.17 6.21
C PHE A 419 -2.16 -29.21 5.08
N LEU A 420 -2.43 -29.61 3.83
CA LEU A 420 -2.09 -28.84 2.63
C LEU A 420 -3.23 -27.89 2.25
N ALA A 421 -2.91 -26.60 2.26
CA ALA A 421 -3.70 -25.53 1.69
C ALA A 421 -3.08 -25.09 0.36
N THR A 422 -3.80 -25.33 -0.74
CA THR A 422 -3.39 -24.87 -2.08
C THR A 422 -4.61 -24.65 -2.98
N GLU A 423 -4.61 -23.54 -3.71
CA GLU A 423 -5.54 -23.24 -4.80
C GLU A 423 -5.21 -24.00 -6.09
N ASP A 424 -4.03 -24.61 -6.17
CA ASP A 424 -3.43 -25.16 -7.38
C ASP A 424 -3.54 -26.69 -7.41
N ALA A 425 -4.23 -27.21 -8.43
CA ALA A 425 -4.45 -28.65 -8.61
C ALA A 425 -3.17 -29.38 -9.00
N ASP A 426 -2.27 -28.74 -9.75
CA ASP A 426 -1.01 -29.35 -10.16
C ASP A 426 -0.07 -29.54 -8.96
N ILE A 427 -0.12 -28.62 -7.97
CA ILE A 427 0.59 -28.78 -6.68
C ILE A 427 0.01 -29.95 -5.88
N LEU A 428 -1.32 -30.02 -5.75
CA LEU A 428 -1.97 -31.13 -5.03
C LEU A 428 -1.58 -32.48 -5.62
N ASP A 429 -1.59 -32.61 -6.95
CA ASP A 429 -1.21 -33.85 -7.65
C ASP A 429 0.21 -34.30 -7.27
N ARG A 430 1.16 -33.37 -7.15
CA ARG A 430 2.54 -33.69 -6.70
C ARG A 430 2.60 -34.14 -5.25
N PHE A 431 1.88 -33.46 -4.34
CA PHE A 431 1.81 -33.88 -2.93
C PHE A 431 1.17 -35.27 -2.78
N LEU A 432 0.16 -35.60 -3.59
CA LEU A 432 -0.44 -36.94 -3.62
C LEU A 432 0.57 -38.02 -4.05
N LEU A 433 1.43 -37.70 -5.03
CA LEU A 433 2.47 -38.61 -5.53
C LEU A 433 3.71 -38.70 -4.62
N ALA A 434 3.89 -37.78 -3.67
CA ALA A 434 5.08 -37.65 -2.82
C ALA A 434 5.21 -38.67 -1.67
N GLY A 435 4.27 -39.63 -1.57
CA GLY A 435 4.33 -40.73 -0.60
C GLY A 435 3.89 -40.38 0.83
N PHE A 436 3.08 -39.32 1.00
CA PHE A 436 2.54 -38.97 2.32
C PHE A 436 1.40 -39.91 2.77
N GLY A 437 0.60 -40.43 1.83
CA GLY A 437 -0.52 -41.34 2.10
C GLY A 437 -1.56 -40.69 3.01
N ASP A 438 -2.10 -41.46 3.96
CA ASP A 438 -3.14 -41.01 4.90
C ASP A 438 -2.70 -39.87 5.84
N ARG A 439 -1.41 -39.50 5.83
CA ARG A 439 -0.87 -38.37 6.58
C ARG A 439 -1.16 -37.02 5.93
N LEU A 440 -1.46 -37.01 4.63
CA LEU A 440 -1.78 -35.81 3.86
C LEU A 440 -3.27 -35.47 3.98
N ILE A 441 -3.57 -34.38 4.68
CA ILE A 441 -4.90 -33.82 4.81
C ILE A 441 -5.03 -32.67 3.81
N TYR A 442 -6.13 -32.62 3.07
CA TYR A 442 -6.51 -31.48 2.23
C TYR A 442 -8.03 -31.40 2.14
N ILE A 443 -8.57 -30.19 2.02
CA ILE A 443 -10.02 -30.00 1.88
C ILE A 443 -10.44 -30.18 0.41
N GLU A 444 -11.55 -30.86 0.17
CA GLU A 444 -12.18 -30.88 -1.16
C GLU A 444 -12.67 -29.48 -1.55
N GLN A 445 -12.15 -28.94 -2.65
CA GLN A 445 -12.52 -27.63 -3.17
C GLN A 445 -12.25 -27.58 -4.68
N GLU A 446 -12.87 -26.62 -5.37
CA GLU A 446 -12.47 -26.26 -6.73
C GLU A 446 -11.03 -25.74 -6.72
N ARG A 447 -10.23 -26.19 -7.69
CA ARG A 447 -8.82 -25.81 -7.84
C ARG A 447 -8.53 -25.46 -9.28
N TYR A 448 -7.53 -24.61 -9.48
CA TYR A 448 -7.09 -24.16 -10.78
C TYR A 448 -5.86 -24.95 -11.24
N ARG A 449 -5.71 -25.15 -12.55
CA ARG A 449 -4.50 -25.73 -13.14
C ARG A 449 -3.73 -24.61 -13.82
N TYR A 450 -2.56 -24.28 -13.31
CA TYR A 450 -1.71 -23.21 -13.88
C TYR A 450 -1.10 -23.61 -15.23
N THR A 451 -1.08 -24.92 -15.52
CA THR A 451 -0.73 -25.51 -16.81
C THR A 451 -1.77 -25.24 -17.91
N ASP A 452 -2.95 -24.71 -17.58
CA ASP A 452 -3.95 -24.26 -18.56
C ASP A 452 -3.46 -22.98 -19.27
N PRO A 453 -3.18 -23.02 -20.59
CA PRO A 453 -2.66 -21.88 -21.32
C PRO A 453 -3.59 -20.67 -21.31
N GLN A 454 -4.90 -20.88 -21.16
CA GLN A 454 -5.89 -19.79 -21.15
C GLN A 454 -5.94 -19.01 -19.83
N LYS A 455 -5.37 -19.59 -18.76
CA LYS A 455 -5.39 -19.01 -17.41
C LYS A 455 -4.01 -18.57 -16.92
N LYS A 456 -3.01 -18.64 -17.80
CA LYS A 456 -1.63 -18.27 -17.51
C LYS A 456 -1.53 -16.82 -17.04
N GLY A 457 -0.99 -16.61 -15.83
CA GLY A 457 -0.76 -15.28 -15.25
C GLY A 457 -2.01 -14.55 -14.77
N LEU A 458 -3.20 -15.17 -14.79
CA LEU A 458 -4.39 -14.57 -14.20
C LEU A 458 -4.41 -14.79 -12.69
N SER A 459 -4.74 -13.74 -11.92
CA SER A 459 -4.99 -13.88 -10.49
C SER A 459 -6.21 -14.75 -10.21
N VAL A 460 -6.22 -15.43 -9.07
CA VAL A 460 -7.37 -16.26 -8.65
C VAL A 460 -8.67 -15.46 -8.65
N ALA A 461 -8.64 -14.21 -8.21
CA ALA A 461 -9.79 -13.31 -8.25
C ALA A 461 -10.36 -13.14 -9.67
N LYS A 462 -9.51 -13.03 -10.70
CA LYS A 462 -9.92 -12.91 -12.10
C LYS A 462 -10.40 -14.24 -12.71
N MET A 463 -10.09 -15.37 -12.08
CA MET A 463 -10.54 -16.70 -12.51
C MET A 463 -11.89 -17.12 -11.90
N LYS A 464 -12.49 -16.29 -11.04
CA LYS A 464 -13.80 -16.56 -10.43
C LYS A 464 -14.92 -16.47 -11.46
N LYS A 465 -15.93 -17.33 -11.30
CA LYS A 465 -17.09 -17.43 -12.21
C LYS A 465 -18.02 -16.22 -12.03
N ALA A 466 -18.76 -15.88 -13.08
CA ALA A 466 -19.85 -14.93 -12.98
C ALA A 466 -20.87 -15.40 -11.93
N GLY A 467 -21.25 -14.51 -11.01
CA GLY A 467 -22.16 -14.82 -9.89
C GLY A 467 -21.46 -15.36 -8.63
N HIS A 468 -20.13 -15.30 -8.55
CA HIS A 468 -19.37 -15.52 -7.32
C HIS A 468 -19.87 -14.62 -6.18
N THR A 469 -20.03 -15.17 -4.99
CA THR A 469 -20.52 -14.48 -3.78
C THR A 469 -19.61 -14.74 -2.59
N TYR A 470 -19.84 -14.06 -1.47
CA TYR A 470 -19.14 -14.34 -0.21
C TYR A 470 -19.22 -15.81 0.24
N ARG A 471 -20.26 -16.55 -0.16
CA ARG A 471 -20.41 -17.97 0.21
C ARG A 471 -19.32 -18.84 -0.38
N ASP A 472 -18.79 -18.44 -1.53
CA ASP A 472 -17.70 -19.14 -2.22
C ASP A 472 -16.35 -18.91 -1.52
N GLU A 473 -16.28 -17.95 -0.58
CA GLU A 473 -15.09 -17.61 0.22
C GLU A 473 -15.06 -18.30 1.59
N ILE A 474 -16.20 -18.80 2.04
CA ILE A 474 -16.33 -19.52 3.31
C ILE A 474 -15.32 -20.69 3.40
N PRO A 475 -15.10 -21.51 2.35
CA PRO A 475 -14.08 -22.56 2.40
C PRO A 475 -12.67 -22.00 2.61
N TYR A 476 -12.31 -20.90 1.93
CA TYR A 476 -11.00 -20.28 2.07
C TYR A 476 -10.76 -19.77 3.49
N LEU A 477 -11.71 -19.03 4.07
CA LEU A 477 -11.60 -18.57 5.46
C LEU A 477 -11.50 -19.75 6.43
N SER A 478 -12.26 -20.82 6.19
CA SER A 478 -12.20 -22.01 7.02
C SER A 478 -10.83 -22.66 6.99
N VAL A 479 -10.19 -22.75 5.81
CA VAL A 479 -8.83 -23.25 5.66
C VAL A 479 -7.84 -22.41 6.46
N LEU A 480 -7.95 -21.07 6.45
CA LEU A 480 -7.09 -20.20 7.26
C LEU A 480 -7.22 -20.46 8.76
N TYR A 481 -8.44 -20.67 9.26
CA TYR A 481 -8.65 -21.02 10.67
C TYR A 481 -8.12 -22.41 11.01
N LEU A 482 -8.32 -23.41 10.14
CA LEU A 482 -7.76 -24.75 10.33
C LEU A 482 -6.22 -24.74 10.31
N LEU A 483 -5.61 -23.94 9.44
CA LEU A 483 -4.16 -23.70 9.47
C LEU A 483 -3.75 -23.11 10.81
N SER A 484 -4.49 -22.11 11.33
CA SER A 484 -4.22 -21.47 12.63
C SER A 484 -4.31 -22.41 13.84
N GLU A 485 -5.01 -23.55 13.69
CA GLU A 485 -5.12 -24.61 14.71
C GLU A 485 -4.02 -25.68 14.61
N CYS A 486 -3.23 -25.68 13.54
CA CYS A 486 -2.11 -26.62 13.38
C CYS A 486 -1.03 -26.38 14.46
N THR A 487 -0.20 -27.39 14.70
CA THR A 487 0.90 -27.32 15.68
C THR A 487 2.04 -26.44 15.19
N SER A 488 2.34 -26.52 13.90
CA SER A 488 3.39 -25.76 13.23
C SER A 488 2.91 -25.33 11.84
N LEU A 489 3.56 -24.32 11.24
CA LEU A 489 3.18 -23.76 9.93
C LEU A 489 4.37 -23.62 8.98
N ILE A 490 4.19 -23.94 7.70
CA ILE A 490 5.18 -23.68 6.65
C ILE A 490 4.53 -23.15 5.36
N SER A 491 5.18 -22.23 4.66
CA SER A 491 4.75 -21.71 3.35
C SER A 491 5.88 -21.72 2.31
N ASN A 492 5.57 -21.96 1.04
CA ASN A 492 6.55 -21.97 -0.07
C ASN A 492 6.97 -20.58 -0.57
N CYS A 493 6.25 -19.53 -0.18
CA CYS A 493 6.66 -18.13 -0.29
C CYS A 493 5.90 -17.26 0.72
N LYS A 494 6.30 -15.99 0.83
CA LYS A 494 5.55 -14.97 1.54
C LYS A 494 4.19 -14.75 0.87
N CYS A 495 3.11 -14.86 1.64
CA CYS A 495 1.75 -14.66 1.15
C CYS A 495 0.78 -14.28 2.29
N GLY A 496 -0.35 -13.66 1.93
CA GLY A 496 -1.37 -13.24 2.90
C GLY A 496 -1.96 -14.40 3.71
N ALA A 497 -2.08 -15.60 3.14
CA ALA A 497 -2.58 -16.78 3.84
C ALA A 497 -1.69 -17.17 5.04
N PHE A 498 -0.37 -17.10 4.87
CA PHE A 498 0.58 -17.35 5.96
C PHE A 498 0.44 -16.32 7.08
N ASN A 499 0.43 -15.04 6.72
CA ASN A 499 0.30 -13.94 7.69
C ASN A 499 -0.99 -14.06 8.48
N VAL A 500 -2.12 -14.24 7.81
CA VAL A 500 -3.43 -14.32 8.49
C VAL A 500 -3.53 -15.55 9.39
N ALA A 501 -3.03 -16.72 8.95
CA ALA A 501 -2.99 -17.91 9.80
C ALA A 501 -2.11 -17.71 11.05
N ASP A 502 -0.93 -17.09 10.92
CA ASP A 502 -0.07 -16.71 12.05
C ASP A 502 -0.74 -15.70 12.99
N PHE A 503 -1.41 -14.69 12.43
CA PHE A 503 -2.13 -13.68 13.20
C PHE A 503 -3.28 -14.28 14.02
N ILE A 504 -4.09 -15.16 13.43
CA ILE A 504 -5.17 -15.87 14.13
C ILE A 504 -4.61 -16.86 15.17
N ASN A 505 -3.51 -17.53 14.83
CA ASN A 505 -2.85 -18.46 15.75
C ASN A 505 -2.33 -17.75 17.00
N GLY A 506 -1.92 -16.49 16.92
CA GLY A 506 -1.62 -15.66 18.09
C GLY A 506 -0.51 -16.23 18.98
N ASP A 507 0.62 -16.61 18.36
CA ASP A 507 1.85 -17.15 18.97
C ASP A 507 1.71 -18.52 19.66
N ARG A 508 0.72 -19.31 19.25
CA ARG A 508 0.50 -20.69 19.71
C ARG A 508 1.26 -21.76 18.91
N TYR A 509 1.74 -21.45 17.70
CA TYR A 509 2.57 -22.36 16.93
C TYR A 509 3.87 -22.68 17.69
N GLU A 510 4.27 -23.95 17.65
CA GLU A 510 5.58 -24.37 18.16
C GLU A 510 6.69 -23.93 17.21
N HIS A 511 6.46 -24.09 15.91
CA HIS A 511 7.39 -23.68 14.86
C HIS A 511 6.64 -23.05 13.67
N ARG A 512 7.27 -22.07 13.02
CA ARG A 512 6.78 -21.48 11.77
C ARG A 512 7.94 -21.16 10.83
N CYS A 513 7.76 -21.38 9.53
CA CYS A 513 8.76 -21.06 8.51
C CYS A 513 8.08 -20.54 7.24
N CYS A 514 8.55 -19.40 6.73
CA CYS A 514 8.14 -18.89 5.44
C CYS A 514 9.33 -18.96 4.48
N CYS A 515 9.27 -19.82 3.46
CA CYS A 515 10.30 -19.87 2.44
C CYS A 515 10.35 -18.52 1.69
N GLY A 516 11.55 -18.09 1.27
CA GLY A 516 11.74 -16.80 0.60
C GLY A 516 12.05 -15.61 1.52
N ASP A 517 11.93 -15.75 2.85
CA ASP A 517 12.46 -14.76 3.81
C ASP A 517 13.97 -14.95 3.96
N THR A 518 14.77 -14.25 3.16
CA THR A 518 16.24 -14.22 3.30
C THR A 518 16.72 -13.35 4.46
N GLY A 519 15.82 -12.77 5.26
CA GLY A 519 16.16 -11.77 6.28
C GLY A 519 15.72 -12.04 7.73
N THR A 520 14.86 -13.02 8.00
CA THR A 520 14.33 -13.22 9.37
C THR A 520 14.40 -14.70 9.76
N GLN A 521 15.54 -15.11 10.31
CA GLN A 521 15.56 -16.31 11.13
C GLN A 521 14.77 -16.01 12.41
N TRP A 522 13.51 -16.47 12.43
CA TRP A 522 12.69 -16.47 13.64
C TRP A 522 13.46 -17.24 14.71
N ALA A 523 13.77 -16.58 15.82
CA ALA A 523 14.48 -17.20 16.93
C ALA A 523 13.71 -18.45 17.37
N ASN A 524 14.33 -19.62 17.20
CA ASN A 524 13.85 -20.86 17.78
C ASN A 524 13.70 -20.64 19.29
N LYS A 525 12.51 -20.90 19.84
CA LYS A 525 12.34 -20.99 21.29
C LYS A 525 13.20 -22.16 21.78
N SER A 526 14.17 -21.85 22.62
CA SER A 526 14.95 -22.80 23.42
C SER A 526 14.12 -23.43 24.52
#